data_AF-A0A2N2NJR4-F1
#
_entry.id   AF-A0A2N2NJR4-F1
#
_cell.length_a   1.000
_cell.length_b   1.000
_cell.length_c   1.000
_cell.angle_alpha   90.00
_cell.angle_beta   90.00
_cell.angle_gamma   90.00
#
_symmetry.space_group_name_H-M   'P 1'
#
loop_
_entity.id
_entity.type
_entity.pdbx_description
1 polymer ?
#
loop_
_entity_poly.entity_id
_entity_poly.type
_entity_poly.pdbx_seq_one_letter_code
_entity_poly.pdbx_strand_id
1 'polypeptide(L)'
;MEKAAFIIFELLTTLLFVACFWHAVRQKNGKVLELIFALIFGVFLEWMTIQQLEAYHYGEFLLMLDGAPICIGLGWAVIIYSGMEFVKHLEMPDYARPFLVGILALNLDLAMDAIAIRLGFWNWVIPLDWQWFGVPWGNFWAWYIVVVSYSGFLYWFRHLHKQRESVWLRNTYPLLAFLFAVVILAITNYIFANVFAKTELVSAMSMLLIILAGGVIIYVVKPGLKKDAYVDKVILAVPLIFHTFFIVFGFAGGFYATLPILGVIGLTMFAMGLGIHLWPWWCKKRINSGT
;
A
#
# COMPACT_ATOMS: atom_id res chain seq x y z
N MET A 1 -6.53 23.06 11.52
CA MET A 1 -6.61 21.59 11.66
C MET A 1 -5.77 20.92 10.58
N GLU A 2 -5.96 21.29 9.32
CA GLU A 2 -5.19 20.78 8.15
C GLU A 2 -3.68 20.86 8.33
N LYS A 3 -3.11 22.04 8.64
CA LYS A 3 -1.65 22.18 8.87
C LYS A 3 -1.09 21.21 9.92
N ALA A 4 -1.87 20.94 10.98
CA ALA A 4 -1.48 19.95 11.99
C ALA A 4 -1.55 18.53 11.44
N ALA A 5 -2.56 18.20 10.62
CA ALA A 5 -2.66 16.92 9.93
C ALA A 5 -1.44 16.65 9.05
N PHE A 6 -1.01 17.61 8.23
CA PHE A 6 0.20 17.50 7.40
C PHE A 6 1.44 17.20 8.25
N ILE A 7 1.75 18.04 9.24
CA ILE A 7 2.94 17.89 10.07
C ILE A 7 2.92 16.55 10.82
N ILE A 8 1.78 16.17 11.40
CA ILE A 8 1.65 14.92 12.14
C ILE A 8 1.82 13.72 11.19
N PHE A 9 1.21 13.76 10.01
CA PHE A 9 1.35 12.70 9.02
C PHE A 9 2.79 12.54 8.54
N GLU A 10 3.48 13.64 8.25
CA GLU A 10 4.89 13.62 7.84
C GLU A 10 5.80 13.06 8.93
N LEU A 11 5.59 13.47 10.18
CA LEU A 11 6.33 12.93 11.32
C LEU A 11 6.06 11.43 11.51
N LEU A 12 4.80 11.02 11.51
CA LEU A 12 4.43 9.61 11.70
C LEU A 12 4.98 8.71 10.60
N THR A 13 4.87 9.14 9.34
CA THR A 13 5.36 8.39 8.19
C THR A 13 6.89 8.30 8.19
N THR A 14 7.58 9.38 8.59
CA THR A 14 9.03 9.38 8.77
C THR A 14 9.46 8.41 9.90
N LEU A 15 8.77 8.44 11.04
CA LEU A 15 9.05 7.54 12.16
C LEU A 15 8.79 6.07 11.79
N LEU A 16 7.71 5.79 11.06
CA LEU A 16 7.43 4.47 10.50
C LEU A 16 8.55 4.01 9.56
N PHE A 17 9.00 4.89 8.67
CA PHE A 17 10.08 4.56 7.74
C PHE A 17 11.38 4.25 8.48
N VAL A 18 11.76 5.05 9.48
CA VAL A 18 12.94 4.79 10.32
C VAL A 18 12.81 3.44 11.05
N ALA A 19 11.62 3.12 11.59
CA ALA A 19 11.37 1.84 12.25
C ALA A 19 11.47 0.66 11.27
N CYS A 20 10.87 0.76 10.08
CA CYS A 20 10.96 -0.25 9.02
C CYS A 20 12.39 -0.40 8.49
N PHE A 21 13.12 0.70 8.34
CA PHE A 21 14.53 0.69 7.93
C PHE A 21 15.40 -0.04 8.95
N TRP A 22 15.25 0.31 10.24
CA TRP A 22 15.96 -0.37 11.32
C TRP A 22 15.62 -1.86 11.39
N HIS A 23 14.34 -2.20 11.22
CA HIS A 23 13.87 -3.58 11.12
C HIS A 23 14.52 -4.31 9.93
N ALA A 24 14.60 -3.67 8.75
CA ALA A 24 15.25 -4.23 7.56
C ALA A 24 16.76 -4.46 7.74
N VAL A 25 17.48 -3.51 8.39
CA VAL A 25 18.90 -3.64 8.71
C VAL A 25 19.16 -4.89 9.57
N ARG A 26 18.30 -5.15 10.57
CA ARG A 26 18.45 -6.30 11.47
C ARG A 26 18.27 -7.65 10.77
N GLN A 27 17.59 -7.72 9.62
CA GLN A 27 17.37 -8.97 8.89
C GLN A 27 18.55 -9.41 8.02
N LYS A 28 19.58 -8.56 7.78
CA LYS A 28 20.82 -8.88 7.03
C LYS A 28 20.65 -9.48 5.62
N ASN A 29 19.46 -9.38 5.00
CA ASN A 29 19.11 -10.10 3.77
C ASN A 29 18.88 -9.19 2.54
N GLY A 30 19.57 -8.04 2.45
CA GLY A 30 19.40 -7.10 1.32
C GLY A 30 18.09 -6.28 1.36
N LYS A 31 17.28 -6.46 2.40
CA LYS A 31 15.98 -5.79 2.63
C LYS A 31 16.05 -4.27 2.66
N VAL A 32 17.19 -3.73 3.07
CA VAL A 32 17.45 -2.29 3.07
C VAL A 32 17.36 -1.73 1.65
N LEU A 33 18.00 -2.40 0.68
CA LEU A 33 17.96 -1.93 -0.71
C LEU A 33 16.55 -1.98 -1.28
N GLU A 34 15.78 -3.02 -0.96
CA GLU A 34 14.38 -3.10 -1.38
C GLU A 34 13.53 -1.96 -0.82
N LEU A 35 13.71 -1.62 0.47
CA LEU A 35 12.99 -0.52 1.08
C LEU A 35 13.40 0.84 0.47
N ILE A 36 14.68 1.05 0.21
CA ILE A 36 15.18 2.27 -0.44
C ILE A 36 14.65 2.39 -1.88
N PHE A 37 14.68 1.30 -2.65
CA PHE A 37 14.11 1.33 -4.01
C PHE A 37 12.58 1.41 -4.01
N ALA A 38 11.88 0.95 -2.97
CA ALA A 38 10.46 1.18 -2.81
C ALA A 38 10.15 2.67 -2.56
N LEU A 39 10.99 3.37 -1.79
CA LEU A 39 10.91 4.83 -1.62
C LEU A 39 11.14 5.55 -2.94
N ILE A 40 12.24 5.22 -3.64
CA ILE A 40 12.56 5.84 -4.94
C ILE A 40 11.42 5.58 -5.94
N PHE A 41 10.91 4.36 -5.99
CA PHE A 41 9.77 4.00 -6.82
C PHE A 41 8.52 4.81 -6.46
N GLY A 42 8.21 4.93 -5.18
CA GLY A 42 7.09 5.73 -4.67
C GLY A 42 7.20 7.21 -5.07
N VAL A 43 8.34 7.86 -4.87
CA VAL A 43 8.50 9.27 -5.31
C VAL A 43 8.41 9.38 -6.84
N PHE A 44 9.03 8.44 -7.55
CA PHE A 44 9.06 8.46 -9.02
C PHE A 44 7.67 8.28 -9.64
N LEU A 45 6.84 7.37 -9.12
CA LEU A 45 5.50 7.15 -9.66
C LEU A 45 4.58 8.35 -9.40
N GLU A 46 4.71 9.00 -8.24
CA GLU A 46 3.95 10.22 -7.93
C GLU A 46 4.34 11.36 -8.88
N TRP A 47 5.64 11.60 -9.03
CA TRP A 47 6.16 12.58 -9.98
C TRP A 47 5.69 12.27 -11.41
N MET A 48 5.84 11.03 -11.86
CA MET A 48 5.42 10.60 -13.20
C MET A 48 3.91 10.84 -13.42
N THR A 49 3.08 10.55 -12.41
CA THR A 49 1.63 10.68 -12.51
C THR A 49 1.20 12.15 -12.60
N ILE A 50 1.84 13.04 -11.83
CA ILE A 50 1.63 14.49 -11.93
C ILE A 50 2.00 14.98 -13.34
N GLN A 51 3.19 14.61 -13.84
CA GLN A 51 3.71 15.11 -15.11
C GLN A 51 3.00 14.56 -16.35
N GLN A 52 2.51 13.31 -16.29
CA GLN A 52 1.90 12.65 -17.46
C GLN A 52 0.39 12.82 -17.54
N LEU A 53 -0.29 12.84 -16.38
CA LEU A 53 -1.74 12.72 -16.33
C LEU A 53 -2.44 13.97 -15.79
N GLU A 54 -1.71 14.89 -15.14
CA GLU A 54 -2.27 16.04 -14.41
C GLU A 54 -3.50 15.64 -13.56
N ALA A 55 -3.49 14.42 -13.03
CA ALA A 55 -4.68 13.79 -12.46
C ALA A 55 -5.07 14.36 -11.10
N TYR A 56 -4.10 14.98 -10.41
CA TYR A 56 -4.26 15.64 -9.12
C TYR A 56 -3.09 16.57 -8.83
N HIS A 57 -3.28 17.43 -7.85
CA HIS A 57 -2.24 18.28 -7.28
C HIS A 57 -2.12 18.04 -5.77
N TYR A 58 -0.90 17.89 -5.29
CA TYR A 58 -0.62 17.82 -3.86
C TYR A 58 -0.76 19.18 -3.19
N GLY A 59 -1.18 19.16 -1.92
CA GLY A 59 -0.98 20.28 -1.01
C GLY A 59 0.50 20.46 -0.65
N GLU A 60 0.79 21.45 0.18
CA GLU A 60 2.16 21.81 0.54
C GLU A 60 2.69 20.93 1.70
N PHE A 61 3.55 19.98 1.36
CA PHE A 61 4.33 19.17 2.32
C PHE A 61 5.70 19.81 2.57
N LEU A 62 6.37 19.43 3.67
CA LEU A 62 7.67 20.02 4.03
C LEU A 62 8.76 19.78 2.98
N LEU A 63 8.77 18.58 2.38
CA LEU A 63 9.75 18.20 1.36
C LEU A 63 9.03 17.63 0.13
N MET A 64 9.20 18.32 -1.00
CA MET A 64 8.63 17.96 -2.28
C MET A 64 9.71 17.99 -3.37
N LEU A 65 9.66 17.03 -4.27
CA LEU A 65 10.48 16.94 -5.47
C LEU A 65 9.59 17.24 -6.67
N ASP A 66 9.68 18.45 -7.23
CA ASP A 66 8.93 18.85 -8.42
C ASP A 66 7.42 18.53 -8.31
N GLY A 67 6.83 18.93 -7.18
CA GLY A 67 5.41 18.68 -6.86
C GLY A 67 5.12 17.33 -6.19
N ALA A 68 6.03 16.35 -6.21
CA ALA A 68 5.85 15.05 -5.56
C ALA A 68 6.37 15.04 -4.11
N PRO A 69 5.55 14.82 -3.07
CA PRO A 69 5.99 14.83 -1.69
C PRO A 69 6.84 13.62 -1.34
N ILE A 70 7.99 13.84 -0.71
CA ILE A 70 8.86 12.75 -0.24
C ILE A 70 8.14 11.89 0.80
N CYS A 71 7.30 12.51 1.64
CA CYS A 71 6.50 11.78 2.63
C CYS A 71 5.59 10.71 2.00
N ILE A 72 5.02 10.97 0.82
CA ILE A 72 4.18 9.97 0.14
C ILE A 72 5.04 8.80 -0.35
N GLY A 73 6.22 9.07 -0.87
CA GLY A 73 7.21 8.03 -1.18
C GLY A 73 7.61 7.19 0.03
N LEU A 74 7.76 7.80 1.21
CA LEU A 74 8.01 7.07 2.46
C LEU A 74 6.81 6.17 2.81
N GLY A 75 5.58 6.67 2.60
CA GLY A 75 4.34 5.91 2.75
C GLY A 75 4.31 4.65 1.88
N TRP A 76 4.57 4.80 0.57
CA TRP A 76 4.70 3.68 -0.36
C TRP A 76 5.72 2.64 0.13
N ALA A 77 6.90 3.09 0.55
CA ALA A 77 7.96 2.21 1.00
C ALA A 77 7.54 1.38 2.22
N VAL A 78 6.96 2.01 3.24
CA VAL A 78 6.55 1.30 4.47
C VAL A 78 5.36 0.38 4.24
N ILE A 79 4.40 0.75 3.39
CA ILE A 79 3.21 -0.07 3.08
C ILE A 79 3.63 -1.35 2.33
N ILE A 80 4.43 -1.20 1.27
CA ILE A 80 4.93 -2.36 0.51
C ILE A 80 5.77 -3.25 1.41
N TYR A 81 6.70 -2.66 2.16
CA TYR A 81 7.59 -3.39 3.06
C TYR A 81 6.80 -4.14 4.13
N SER A 82 5.88 -3.47 4.83
CA SER A 82 5.09 -4.09 5.89
C SER A 82 4.22 -5.22 5.36
N GLY A 83 3.55 -5.02 4.23
CA GLY A 83 2.77 -6.08 3.61
C GLY A 83 3.63 -7.30 3.24
N MET A 84 4.80 -7.08 2.62
CA MET A 84 5.73 -8.17 2.26
C MET A 84 6.27 -8.91 3.49
N GLU A 85 6.56 -8.21 4.58
CA GLU A 85 7.03 -8.82 5.82
C GLU A 85 5.91 -9.58 6.53
N PHE A 86 4.68 -9.04 6.57
CA PHE A 86 3.52 -9.72 7.13
C PHE A 86 3.27 -11.06 6.44
N VAL A 87 3.20 -11.06 5.09
CA VAL A 87 2.86 -12.29 4.36
C VAL A 87 3.94 -13.38 4.53
N LYS A 88 5.17 -13.06 4.96
CA LYS A 88 6.18 -14.09 5.30
C LYS A 88 5.73 -15.03 6.40
N HIS A 89 4.83 -14.60 7.28
CA HIS A 89 4.25 -15.43 8.33
C HIS A 89 3.19 -16.41 7.80
N LEU A 90 2.86 -16.34 6.51
CA LEU A 90 1.90 -17.21 5.86
C LEU A 90 2.58 -18.32 5.05
N GLU A 91 2.00 -19.51 5.14
CA GLU A 91 2.24 -20.69 4.32
C GLU A 91 1.53 -20.50 2.97
N MET A 92 2.26 -19.95 2.00
CA MET A 92 1.78 -19.70 0.65
C MET A 92 2.94 -19.63 -0.36
N PRO A 93 2.72 -19.99 -1.64
CA PRO A 93 3.72 -19.90 -2.68
C PRO A 93 4.04 -18.44 -3.02
N ASP A 94 5.28 -18.19 -3.47
CA ASP A 94 5.79 -16.84 -3.69
C ASP A 94 5.02 -16.06 -4.76
N TYR A 95 4.46 -16.73 -5.78
CA TYR A 95 3.67 -16.06 -6.82
C TYR A 95 2.36 -15.46 -6.29
N ALA A 96 1.81 -15.99 -5.19
CA ALA A 96 0.55 -15.53 -4.63
C ALA A 96 0.74 -14.39 -3.63
N ARG A 97 1.95 -14.25 -3.05
CA ARG A 97 2.26 -13.23 -2.04
C ARG A 97 1.97 -11.80 -2.53
N PRO A 98 2.39 -11.38 -3.74
CA PRO A 98 2.16 -10.02 -4.23
C PRO A 98 0.68 -9.61 -4.23
N PHE A 99 -0.21 -10.52 -4.63
CA PHE A 99 -1.65 -10.24 -4.69
C PHE A 99 -2.23 -9.94 -3.31
N LEU A 100 -1.78 -10.65 -2.27
CA LEU A 100 -2.20 -10.36 -0.89
C LEU A 100 -1.60 -9.03 -0.40
N VAL A 101 -0.34 -8.74 -0.72
CA VAL A 101 0.28 -7.44 -0.40
C VAL A 101 -0.50 -6.29 -1.04
N GLY A 102 -0.93 -6.44 -2.30
CA GLY A 102 -1.77 -5.47 -3.00
C GLY A 102 -3.14 -5.27 -2.34
N ILE A 103 -3.81 -6.36 -1.92
CA ILE A 103 -5.09 -6.27 -1.19
C ILE A 103 -4.90 -5.54 0.15
N LEU A 104 -3.80 -5.80 0.86
CA LEU A 104 -3.49 -5.11 2.13
C LEU A 104 -3.20 -3.62 1.93
N ALA A 105 -2.55 -3.24 0.83
CA ALA A 105 -2.36 -1.83 0.50
C ALA A 105 -3.69 -1.14 0.16
N LEU A 106 -4.55 -1.79 -0.62
CA LEU A 106 -5.90 -1.27 -0.91
C LEU A 106 -6.79 -1.15 0.32
N ASN A 107 -6.62 -2.02 1.32
CA ASN A 107 -7.31 -1.87 2.59
C ASN A 107 -6.99 -0.52 3.27
N LEU A 108 -5.76 -0.02 3.13
CA LEU A 108 -5.39 1.31 3.62
C LEU A 108 -6.01 2.39 2.74
N ASP A 109 -5.78 2.31 1.44
CA ASP A 109 -6.15 3.35 0.47
C ASP A 109 -7.66 3.61 0.39
N LEU A 110 -8.49 2.55 0.37
CA LEU A 110 -9.95 2.64 0.33
C LEU A 110 -10.56 3.43 1.51
N ALA A 111 -9.87 3.44 2.66
CA ALA A 111 -10.28 4.20 3.84
C ALA A 111 -9.60 5.57 3.96
N MET A 112 -8.34 5.64 3.54
CA MET A 112 -7.48 6.81 3.69
C MET A 112 -7.81 7.92 2.70
N ASP A 113 -7.88 7.61 1.40
CA ASP A 113 -7.77 8.62 0.33
C ASP A 113 -8.93 9.62 0.39
N ALA A 114 -10.16 9.12 0.59
CA ALA A 114 -11.34 9.97 0.75
C ALA A 114 -11.20 10.97 1.93
N ILE A 115 -10.46 10.63 2.98
CA ILE A 115 -10.19 11.55 4.09
C ILE A 115 -9.00 12.46 3.76
N ALA A 116 -7.95 11.93 3.14
CA ALA A 116 -6.77 12.70 2.74
C ALA A 116 -7.12 13.89 1.84
N ILE A 117 -7.98 13.69 0.84
CA ILE A 117 -8.41 14.77 -0.07
C ILE A 117 -9.21 15.86 0.66
N ARG A 118 -9.98 15.47 1.68
CA ARG A 118 -10.76 16.41 2.51
C ARG A 118 -9.87 17.16 3.51
N LEU A 119 -8.71 16.62 3.84
CA LEU A 119 -7.66 17.29 4.62
C LEU A 119 -6.74 18.16 3.76
N GLY A 120 -6.97 18.19 2.44
CA GLY A 120 -6.18 18.97 1.49
C GLY A 120 -4.83 18.35 1.13
N PHE A 121 -4.58 17.08 1.47
CA PHE A 121 -3.30 16.42 1.17
C PHE A 121 -3.05 16.37 -0.34
N TRP A 122 -4.09 16.09 -1.12
CA TRP A 122 -4.11 16.27 -2.57
C TRP A 122 -5.54 16.54 -3.03
N ASN A 123 -5.69 17.03 -4.25
CA ASN A 123 -6.98 17.29 -4.88
C ASN A 123 -7.03 16.57 -6.23
N TRP A 124 -7.95 15.61 -6.35
CA TRP A 124 -8.25 14.98 -7.64
C TRP A 124 -9.01 15.95 -8.55
N VAL A 125 -8.82 15.81 -9.86
CA VAL A 125 -9.58 16.60 -10.87
C VAL A 125 -10.99 16.00 -11.10
N ILE A 126 -11.70 15.70 -10.00
CA ILE A 126 -13.10 15.28 -9.99
C ILE A 126 -13.85 15.88 -8.78
N PRO A 127 -15.19 16.02 -8.84
CA PRO A 127 -15.99 16.45 -7.70
C PRO A 127 -15.93 15.48 -6.49
N LEU A 128 -16.09 16.00 -5.27
CA LEU A 128 -16.03 15.20 -4.02
C LEU A 128 -17.21 14.21 -3.84
N ASP A 129 -18.28 14.37 -4.61
CA ASP A 129 -19.47 13.53 -4.65
C ASP A 129 -19.46 12.51 -5.81
N TRP A 130 -18.35 12.44 -6.56
CA TRP A 130 -18.18 11.53 -7.68
C TRP A 130 -17.35 10.28 -7.34
N GLN A 131 -17.65 9.18 -8.02
CA GLN A 131 -16.93 7.91 -7.90
C GLN A 131 -16.82 7.44 -6.44
N TRP A 132 -15.63 7.09 -5.96
CA TRP A 132 -15.43 6.69 -4.57
C TRP A 132 -15.27 7.92 -3.68
N PHE A 133 -16.35 8.67 -3.49
CA PHE A 133 -16.42 9.82 -2.58
C PHE A 133 -15.36 10.90 -2.87
N GLY A 134 -15.13 11.19 -4.15
CA GLY A 134 -14.12 12.14 -4.61
C GLY A 134 -12.78 11.51 -5.00
N VAL A 135 -12.67 10.18 -4.90
CA VAL A 135 -11.47 9.44 -5.32
C VAL A 135 -11.75 8.72 -6.65
N PRO A 136 -10.92 8.92 -7.69
CA PRO A 136 -11.07 8.21 -8.95
C PRO A 136 -10.87 6.70 -8.80
N TRP A 137 -11.67 5.89 -9.50
CA TRP A 137 -11.50 4.43 -9.56
C TRP A 137 -10.12 4.01 -10.09
N GLY A 138 -9.52 4.86 -10.93
CA GLY A 138 -8.15 4.69 -11.44
C GLY A 138 -7.08 4.73 -10.35
N ASN A 139 -7.33 5.40 -9.22
CA ASN A 139 -6.40 5.41 -8.10
C ASN A 139 -6.26 4.00 -7.49
N PHE A 140 -7.37 3.33 -7.17
CA PHE A 140 -7.34 1.96 -6.62
C PHE A 140 -6.74 0.97 -7.61
N TRP A 141 -6.99 1.16 -8.91
CA TRP A 141 -6.31 0.39 -9.95
C TRP A 141 -4.79 0.55 -9.86
N ALA A 142 -4.30 1.80 -9.87
CA ALA A 142 -2.89 2.10 -9.81
C ALA A 142 -2.26 1.57 -8.51
N TRP A 143 -2.88 1.81 -7.35
CA TRP A 143 -2.42 1.30 -6.05
C TRP A 143 -2.23 -0.22 -6.05
N TYR A 144 -3.21 -0.95 -6.58
CA TYR A 144 -3.11 -2.40 -6.67
C TYR A 144 -1.93 -2.82 -7.56
N ILE A 145 -1.83 -2.25 -8.77
CA ILE A 145 -0.80 -2.62 -9.73
C ILE A 145 0.60 -2.24 -9.24
N VAL A 146 0.79 -1.05 -8.68
CA VAL A 146 2.05 -0.59 -8.07
C VAL A 146 2.58 -1.62 -7.09
N VAL A 147 1.73 -2.04 -6.15
CA VAL A 147 2.14 -2.93 -5.06
C VAL A 147 2.34 -4.37 -5.54
N VAL A 148 1.42 -4.90 -6.36
CA VAL A 148 1.51 -6.26 -6.89
C VAL A 148 2.71 -6.40 -7.83
N SER A 149 2.92 -5.45 -8.74
CA SER A 149 4.02 -5.53 -9.71
C SER A 149 5.39 -5.42 -9.03
N TYR A 150 5.60 -4.41 -8.18
CA TYR A 150 6.89 -4.21 -7.52
C TYR A 150 7.22 -5.36 -6.57
N SER A 151 6.29 -5.76 -5.69
CA SER A 151 6.53 -6.90 -4.80
C SER A 151 6.69 -8.22 -5.57
N GLY A 152 5.94 -8.41 -6.67
CA GLY A 152 6.05 -9.55 -7.58
C GLY A 152 7.43 -9.69 -8.20
N PHE A 153 7.97 -8.61 -8.79
CA PHE A 153 9.31 -8.62 -9.34
C PHE A 153 10.37 -8.85 -8.26
N LEU A 154 10.21 -8.31 -7.04
CA LEU A 154 11.11 -8.63 -5.93
C LEU A 154 11.10 -10.14 -5.61
N TYR A 155 9.92 -10.77 -5.47
CA TYR A 155 9.86 -12.22 -5.24
C TYR A 155 10.46 -13.03 -6.38
N TRP A 156 10.15 -12.65 -7.62
CA TRP A 156 10.68 -13.33 -8.80
C TRP A 156 12.20 -13.23 -8.90
N PHE A 157 12.77 -12.03 -8.77
CA PHE A 157 14.22 -11.87 -8.84
C PHE A 157 14.95 -12.47 -7.64
N ARG A 158 14.38 -12.46 -6.43
CA ARG A 158 14.93 -13.22 -5.29
C ARG A 158 15.00 -14.71 -5.60
N HIS A 159 13.96 -15.26 -6.24
CA HIS A 159 13.94 -16.66 -6.65
C HIS A 159 15.04 -16.97 -7.68
N LEU A 160 15.17 -16.12 -8.71
CA LEU A 160 16.24 -16.25 -9.71
C LEU A 160 17.64 -16.12 -9.10
N HIS A 161 17.83 -15.17 -8.18
CA HIS A 161 19.08 -15.01 -7.44
C HIS A 161 19.41 -16.26 -6.63
N LYS A 162 18.42 -16.84 -5.91
CA LYS A 162 18.61 -18.06 -5.13
C LYS A 162 19.00 -19.26 -6.00
N GLN A 163 18.52 -19.34 -7.24
CA GLN A 163 18.89 -20.41 -8.17
C GLN A 163 20.30 -20.23 -8.77
N ARG A 164 20.75 -18.98 -8.96
CA ARG A 164 22.00 -18.66 -9.69
C ARG A 164 23.18 -18.24 -8.81
N GLU A 165 22.95 -18.00 -7.51
CA GLU A 165 23.93 -17.49 -6.54
C GLU A 165 24.73 -16.27 -7.00
N SER A 166 24.14 -15.43 -7.85
CA SER A 166 24.84 -14.31 -8.50
C SER A 166 24.94 -13.08 -7.59
N VAL A 167 26.16 -12.71 -7.20
CA VAL A 167 26.44 -11.49 -6.41
C VAL A 167 25.96 -10.22 -7.12
N TRP A 168 26.02 -10.18 -8.45
CA TRP A 168 25.51 -9.04 -9.22
C TRP A 168 24.00 -8.90 -9.05
N LEU A 169 23.25 -10.00 -9.26
CA LEU A 169 21.80 -10.00 -9.09
C LEU A 169 21.42 -9.57 -7.67
N ARG A 170 22.14 -10.02 -6.63
CA ARG A 170 21.89 -9.66 -5.22
C ARG A 170 21.76 -8.14 -4.98
N ASN A 171 22.56 -7.34 -5.68
CA ASN A 171 22.63 -5.90 -5.46
C ASN A 171 21.80 -5.10 -6.47
N THR A 172 21.51 -5.67 -7.64
CA THR A 172 20.80 -4.97 -8.73
C THR A 172 19.32 -5.32 -8.82
N TYR A 173 18.85 -6.43 -8.24
CA TYR A 173 17.46 -6.84 -8.40
C TYR A 173 16.41 -5.83 -7.89
N PRO A 174 16.64 -5.05 -6.82
CA PRO A 174 15.65 -4.04 -6.40
C PRO A 174 15.49 -2.92 -7.43
N LEU A 175 16.58 -2.52 -8.09
CA LEU A 175 16.57 -1.57 -9.20
C LEU A 175 15.81 -2.16 -10.40
N LEU A 176 16.08 -3.42 -10.75
CA LEU A 176 15.34 -4.11 -11.82
C LEU A 176 13.85 -4.19 -11.49
N ALA A 177 13.49 -4.58 -10.27
CA ALA A 177 12.09 -4.64 -9.83
C ALA A 177 11.39 -3.28 -9.96
N PHE A 178 12.07 -2.19 -9.58
CA PHE A 178 11.61 -0.82 -9.81
C PHE A 178 11.36 -0.55 -11.31
N LEU A 179 12.35 -0.79 -12.17
CA LEU A 179 12.25 -0.49 -13.61
C LEU A 179 11.12 -1.29 -14.27
N PHE A 180 11.02 -2.58 -13.99
CA PHE A 180 9.96 -3.42 -14.53
C PHE A 180 8.57 -3.05 -13.97
N ALA A 181 8.46 -2.69 -12.68
CA ALA A 181 7.20 -2.25 -12.08
C ALA A 181 6.70 -0.94 -12.71
N VAL A 182 7.60 0.02 -12.98
CA VAL A 182 7.26 1.26 -13.70
C VAL A 182 6.70 0.96 -15.08
N VAL A 183 7.33 0.05 -15.84
CA VAL A 183 6.84 -0.34 -17.16
C VAL A 183 5.44 -0.99 -17.08
N ILE A 184 5.23 -1.90 -16.11
CA ILE A 184 3.91 -2.51 -15.89
C ILE A 184 2.87 -1.45 -15.52
N LEU A 185 3.20 -0.51 -14.63
CA LEU A 185 2.31 0.57 -14.26
C LEU A 185 1.94 1.43 -15.48
N ALA A 186 2.92 1.86 -16.27
CA ALA A 186 2.68 2.68 -17.46
C ALA A 186 1.76 1.97 -18.46
N ILE A 187 2.02 0.69 -18.77
CA ILE A 187 1.20 -0.10 -19.69
C ILE A 187 -0.22 -0.27 -19.14
N THR A 188 -0.36 -0.63 -17.88
CA THR A 188 -1.68 -0.89 -17.28
C THR A 188 -2.49 0.39 -17.07
N ASN A 189 -1.86 1.51 -16.73
CA ASN A 189 -2.53 2.82 -16.68
C ASN A 189 -2.97 3.28 -18.07
N TYR A 190 -2.15 3.05 -19.10
CA TYR A 190 -2.56 3.30 -20.48
C TYR A 190 -3.78 2.47 -20.87
N ILE A 191 -3.80 1.18 -20.53
CA ILE A 191 -4.97 0.31 -20.75
C ILE A 191 -6.18 0.84 -19.98
N PHE A 192 -6.01 1.18 -18.71
CA PHE A 192 -7.09 1.73 -17.89
C PHE A 192 -7.68 2.98 -18.52
N ALA A 193 -6.85 3.97 -18.86
CA ALA A 193 -7.29 5.23 -19.45
C ALA A 193 -8.02 5.05 -20.80
N ASN A 194 -7.55 4.14 -21.65
CA ASN A 194 -8.09 3.99 -23.01
C ASN A 194 -9.23 2.97 -23.13
N VAL A 195 -9.32 2.03 -22.18
CA VAL A 195 -10.29 0.92 -22.24
C VAL A 195 -11.32 1.04 -21.12
N PHE A 196 -10.88 1.22 -19.88
CA PHE A 196 -11.74 1.10 -18.71
C PHE A 196 -12.31 2.44 -18.22
N ALA A 197 -11.59 3.55 -18.42
CA ALA A 197 -12.00 4.88 -17.99
C ALA A 197 -13.10 5.53 -18.85
N LYS A 198 -13.73 4.77 -19.76
CA LYS A 198 -14.75 5.29 -20.69
C LYS A 198 -16.06 5.67 -20.00
N THR A 199 -16.42 4.94 -18.95
CA THR A 199 -17.59 5.24 -18.12
C THR A 199 -17.27 4.93 -16.66
N GLU A 200 -18.01 5.55 -15.73
CA GLU A 200 -17.87 5.29 -14.31
C GLU A 200 -18.10 3.81 -13.97
N LEU A 201 -19.15 3.21 -14.52
CA LEU A 201 -19.48 1.80 -14.28
C LEU A 201 -18.35 0.87 -14.75
N VAL A 202 -17.81 1.09 -15.94
CA VAL A 202 -16.71 0.27 -16.47
C VAL A 202 -15.44 0.45 -15.61
N SER A 203 -15.17 1.67 -15.16
CA SER A 203 -14.04 1.96 -14.27
C SER A 203 -14.19 1.21 -12.95
N ALA A 204 -15.34 1.30 -12.28
CA ALA A 204 -15.63 0.59 -11.04
C ALA A 204 -15.56 -0.95 -11.21
N MET A 205 -16.12 -1.47 -12.31
CA MET A 205 -16.06 -2.90 -12.63
C MET A 205 -14.64 -3.39 -12.88
N SER A 206 -13.79 -2.58 -13.51
CA SER A 206 -12.38 -2.95 -13.76
C SER A 206 -11.58 -3.05 -12.46
N MET A 207 -11.82 -2.15 -11.50
CA MET A 207 -11.26 -2.22 -10.16
C MET A 207 -11.75 -3.49 -9.43
N LEU A 208 -13.06 -3.76 -9.46
CA LEU A 208 -13.61 -4.96 -8.84
C LEU A 208 -12.99 -6.23 -9.45
N LEU A 209 -12.81 -6.27 -10.77
CA LEU A 209 -12.22 -7.39 -11.49
C LEU A 209 -10.79 -7.68 -11.01
N ILE A 210 -9.92 -6.68 -10.87
CA ILE A 210 -8.53 -6.92 -10.43
C ILE A 210 -8.46 -7.38 -8.97
N ILE A 211 -9.33 -6.85 -8.10
CA ILE A 211 -9.42 -7.29 -6.70
C ILE A 211 -9.94 -8.72 -6.63
N LEU A 212 -10.99 -9.05 -7.38
CA LEU A 212 -11.54 -10.39 -7.44
C LEU A 212 -10.54 -11.38 -8.03
N ALA A 213 -9.80 -11.01 -9.08
CA ALA A 213 -8.76 -11.86 -9.64
C ALA A 213 -7.68 -12.19 -8.60
N GLY A 214 -7.18 -11.18 -7.89
CA GLY A 214 -6.27 -11.38 -6.76
C GLY A 214 -6.90 -12.22 -5.64
N GLY A 215 -8.14 -11.92 -5.29
CA GLY A 215 -8.92 -12.63 -4.28
C GLY A 215 -9.11 -14.11 -4.60
N VAL A 216 -9.35 -14.45 -5.88
CA VAL A 216 -9.44 -15.84 -6.35
C VAL A 216 -8.10 -16.55 -6.17
N ILE A 217 -6.97 -15.91 -6.51
CA ILE A 217 -5.64 -16.48 -6.28
C ILE A 217 -5.44 -16.80 -4.79
N ILE A 218 -5.78 -15.85 -3.91
CA ILE A 218 -5.66 -16.05 -2.45
C ILE A 218 -6.62 -17.13 -1.96
N TYR A 219 -7.86 -17.15 -2.45
CA TYR A 219 -8.86 -18.14 -2.09
C TYR A 219 -8.45 -19.57 -2.50
N VAL A 220 -7.86 -19.74 -3.69
CA VAL A 220 -7.39 -21.03 -4.19
C VAL A 220 -6.17 -21.52 -3.40
N VAL A 221 -5.24 -20.62 -3.10
CA VAL A 221 -4.01 -20.93 -2.37
C VAL A 221 -4.27 -21.27 -0.90
N LYS A 222 -5.31 -20.68 -0.29
CA LYS A 222 -5.69 -20.85 1.12
C LYS A 222 -4.50 -20.66 2.08
N PRO A 223 -3.97 -19.43 2.22
CA PRO A 223 -2.82 -19.17 3.08
C PRO A 223 -3.06 -19.65 4.52
N GLY A 224 -2.19 -20.52 5.00
CA GLY A 224 -2.13 -20.93 6.41
C GLY A 224 -1.18 -20.04 7.21
N LEU A 225 -1.29 -20.03 8.54
CA LEU A 225 -0.26 -19.42 9.39
C LEU A 225 0.88 -20.42 9.59
N LYS A 226 2.12 -19.95 9.45
CA LYS A 226 3.30 -20.72 9.85
C LYS A 226 3.28 -20.98 11.36
N LYS A 227 3.82 -22.12 11.79
CA LYS A 227 3.87 -22.50 13.22
C LYS A 227 4.60 -21.49 14.11
N ASP A 228 5.64 -20.86 13.58
CA ASP A 228 6.45 -19.85 14.26
C ASP A 228 5.93 -18.41 14.07
N ALA A 229 4.83 -18.21 13.35
CA ALA A 229 4.24 -16.90 13.09
C ALA A 229 4.02 -16.10 14.38
N TYR A 230 4.39 -14.83 14.37
CA TYR A 230 4.24 -13.93 15.50
C TYR A 230 3.72 -12.58 15.01
N VAL A 231 3.23 -11.75 15.95
CA VAL A 231 2.85 -10.37 15.62
C VAL A 231 4.09 -9.50 15.69
N ASP A 232 4.58 -9.10 14.53
CA ASP A 232 5.68 -8.15 14.44
C ASP A 232 5.16 -6.73 14.69
N LYS A 233 5.64 -6.10 15.77
CA LYS A 233 5.17 -4.79 16.21
C LYS A 233 5.48 -3.68 15.22
N VAL A 234 6.62 -3.76 14.52
CA VAL A 234 6.99 -2.74 13.51
C VAL A 234 6.06 -2.87 12.31
N ILE A 235 5.77 -4.10 11.91
CA ILE A 235 4.89 -4.38 10.76
C ILE A 235 3.43 -4.03 11.08
N LEU A 236 2.95 -4.32 12.29
CA LEU A 236 1.61 -3.94 12.75
C LEU A 236 1.46 -2.42 12.89
N ALA A 237 2.53 -1.70 13.24
CA ALA A 237 2.47 -0.25 13.44
C ALA A 237 2.06 0.50 12.17
N VAL A 238 2.41 0.00 10.98
CA VAL A 238 2.07 0.64 9.71
C VAL A 238 0.54 0.74 9.52
N PRO A 239 -0.23 -0.36 9.38
CA PRO A 239 -1.67 -0.27 9.21
C PRO A 239 -2.36 0.37 10.42
N LEU A 240 -1.85 0.15 11.64
CA LEU A 240 -2.38 0.77 12.85
C LEU A 240 -2.31 2.30 12.78
N ILE A 241 -1.14 2.86 12.46
CA ILE A 241 -0.93 4.31 12.43
C ILE A 241 -1.69 4.95 11.28
N PHE A 242 -1.64 4.37 10.07
CA PHE A 242 -2.39 4.90 8.92
C PHE A 242 -3.89 4.97 9.24
N HIS A 243 -4.51 3.86 9.63
CA HIS A 243 -5.94 3.85 9.95
C HIS A 243 -6.27 4.77 11.12
N THR A 244 -5.51 4.72 12.22
CA THR A 244 -5.78 5.57 13.38
C THR A 244 -5.70 7.05 13.03
N PHE A 245 -4.70 7.45 12.23
CA PHE A 245 -4.54 8.83 11.79
C PHE A 245 -5.79 9.30 11.02
N PHE A 246 -6.19 8.59 9.96
CA PHE A 246 -7.33 9.02 9.13
C PHE A 246 -8.66 8.90 9.86
N ILE A 247 -8.82 7.97 10.79
CA ILE A 247 -10.01 7.88 11.64
C ILE A 247 -10.09 9.09 12.59
N VAL A 248 -9.00 9.40 13.29
CA VAL A 248 -8.96 10.53 14.23
C VAL A 248 -9.25 11.84 13.52
N PHE A 249 -8.61 12.08 12.38
CA PHE A 249 -8.86 13.30 11.60
C PHE A 249 -10.22 13.28 10.88
N GLY A 250 -10.74 12.11 10.51
CA GLY A 250 -12.09 11.94 9.97
C GLY A 250 -13.19 12.35 10.97
N PHE A 251 -13.00 12.02 12.25
CA PHE A 251 -13.88 12.50 13.33
C PHE A 251 -13.62 13.98 13.66
N ALA A 252 -12.36 14.37 13.84
CA ALA A 252 -12.00 15.73 14.25
C ALA A 252 -12.43 16.77 13.20
N GLY A 253 -12.31 16.44 11.90
CA GLY A 253 -12.75 17.28 10.79
C GLY A 253 -14.26 17.27 10.56
N GLY A 254 -15.02 16.46 11.30
CA GLY A 254 -16.48 16.34 11.13
C GLY A 254 -16.92 15.57 9.87
N PHE A 255 -15.99 15.03 9.08
CA PHE A 255 -16.30 14.36 7.81
C PHE A 255 -17.20 13.15 7.99
N TYR A 256 -17.02 12.39 9.07
CA TYR A 256 -17.89 11.25 9.38
C TYR A 256 -19.27 11.67 9.91
N ALA A 257 -19.44 12.89 10.42
CA ALA A 257 -20.76 13.41 10.76
C ALA A 257 -21.52 13.83 9.49
N THR A 258 -20.82 14.47 8.54
CA THR A 258 -21.39 14.89 7.26
C THR A 258 -21.68 13.72 6.33
N LEU A 259 -20.78 12.73 6.28
CA LEU A 259 -20.89 11.56 5.40
C LEU A 259 -20.60 10.27 6.18
N PRO A 260 -21.58 9.76 6.95
CA PRO A 260 -21.39 8.64 7.88
C PRO A 260 -20.88 7.35 7.25
N ILE A 261 -21.17 7.11 5.97
CA ILE A 261 -20.68 5.94 5.25
C ILE A 261 -19.14 5.89 5.19
N LEU A 262 -18.45 7.03 5.14
CA LEU A 262 -16.98 7.06 5.20
C LEU A 262 -16.47 6.56 6.56
N GLY A 263 -17.19 6.84 7.65
CA GLY A 263 -16.86 6.34 8.99
C GLY A 263 -17.05 4.83 9.07
N VAL A 264 -18.13 4.31 8.49
CA VAL A 264 -18.37 2.85 8.40
C VAL A 264 -17.25 2.17 7.62
N ILE A 265 -16.88 2.71 6.45
CA ILE A 265 -15.78 2.17 5.63
C ILE A 265 -14.46 2.22 6.40
N GLY A 266 -14.10 3.37 6.97
CA GLY A 266 -12.85 3.55 7.72
C GLY A 266 -12.72 2.59 8.90
N LEU A 267 -13.77 2.47 9.72
CA LEU A 267 -13.78 1.55 10.87
C LEU A 267 -13.77 0.08 10.43
N THR A 268 -14.46 -0.26 9.35
CA THR A 268 -14.46 -1.63 8.80
C THR A 268 -13.07 -2.00 8.28
N MET A 269 -12.45 -1.12 7.50
CA MET A 269 -11.10 -1.34 6.97
C MET A 269 -10.06 -1.42 8.07
N PHE A 270 -10.18 -0.60 9.12
CA PHE A 270 -9.36 -0.69 10.32
C PHE A 270 -9.50 -2.03 11.04
N ALA A 271 -10.74 -2.46 11.29
CA ALA A 271 -11.01 -3.74 11.96
C ALA A 271 -10.47 -4.92 11.14
N MET A 272 -10.66 -4.91 9.81
CA MET A 272 -10.12 -5.92 8.91
C MET A 272 -8.59 -5.90 8.89
N GLY A 273 -7.98 -4.72 8.71
CA GLY A 273 -6.53 -4.55 8.65
C GLY A 273 -5.84 -5.02 9.92
N LEU A 274 -6.33 -4.58 11.09
CA LEU A 274 -5.79 -5.05 12.37
C LEU A 274 -6.10 -6.52 12.63
N GLY A 275 -7.30 -6.99 12.31
CA GLY A 275 -7.68 -8.38 12.51
C GLY A 275 -6.79 -9.35 11.74
N ILE A 276 -6.45 -9.02 10.49
CA ILE A 276 -5.51 -9.81 9.68
C ILE A 276 -4.11 -9.81 10.32
N HIS A 277 -3.59 -8.65 10.72
CA HIS A 277 -2.24 -8.55 11.30
C HIS A 277 -2.13 -9.16 12.71
N LEU A 278 -3.23 -9.22 13.46
CA LEU A 278 -3.31 -9.83 14.79
C LEU A 278 -3.67 -11.32 14.75
N TRP A 279 -3.99 -11.88 13.59
CA TRP A 279 -4.33 -13.29 13.42
C TRP A 279 -3.28 -14.24 14.04
N PRO A 280 -1.95 -14.04 13.86
CA PRO A 280 -0.94 -14.90 14.51
C PRO A 280 -1.09 -14.98 16.03
N TRP A 281 -1.46 -13.87 16.69
CA TRP A 281 -1.65 -13.83 18.14
C TRP A 281 -2.89 -14.60 18.60
N TRP A 282 -4.01 -14.45 17.88
CA TRP A 282 -5.25 -15.17 18.20
C TRP A 282 -5.10 -16.70 18.08
N CYS A 283 -4.39 -17.17 17.05
CA CYS A 283 -4.13 -18.60 16.88
C CYS A 283 -3.22 -19.16 17.98
N LYS A 284 -2.15 -18.46 18.35
CA LYS A 284 -1.27 -18.89 19.47
C LYS A 284 -2.01 -18.93 20.80
N LYS A 285 -2.87 -17.94 21.08
CA LYS A 285 -3.66 -17.92 22.31
C LYS A 285 -4.59 -19.13 22.41
N ARG A 286 -5.26 -19.52 21.32
CA ARG A 286 -6.13 -20.72 21.29
C ARG A 286 -5.38 -22.03 21.52
N ILE A 287 -4.15 -22.15 21.02
CA ILE A 287 -3.31 -23.33 21.27
C ILE A 287 -2.89 -23.39 22.75
N ASN A 288 -2.54 -22.26 23.34
CA ASN A 288 -2.11 -22.19 24.74
C ASN A 288 -3.26 -22.24 25.75
N SER A 289 -4.48 -21.81 25.37
CA SER A 289 -5.71 -21.93 26.16
C SER A 289 -6.48 -23.22 25.87
N GLY A 290 -5.82 -24.20 25.25
CA GLY A 290 -6.30 -25.56 25.04
C GLY A 290 -5.94 -26.50 26.20
N THR A 291 -5.68 -25.93 27.38
CA THR A 291 -6.15 -26.45 28.68
C THR A 291 -7.44 -25.74 29.04
#